data_AF-A0A9E3B658-F1
#
_entry.id   AF-A0A9E3B658-F1
#
_cell.length_a   1.000
_cell.length_b   1.000
_cell.length_c   1.000
_cell.angle_alpha   90.00
_cell.angle_beta   90.00
_cell.angle_gamma   90.00
#
_symmetry.space_group_name_H-M   'P 1'
#
loop_
_entity.id
_entity.type
_entity.pdbx_description
1 polymer ?
#
loop_
_entity_poly.entity_id
_entity_poly.type
_entity_poly.pdbx_seq_one_letter_code
_entity_poly.pdbx_strand_id
1 'polypeptide(L)'
;MANNINYELDVDGSWDIDDLSNFSEAFKETYAYFYWIHPSTFVDDATRSRFQRYFWSADFVGKQFAQDLYYRIPIDDRLRLVRIQYASPGLIEFAGSAAALALIAHSTRAFVKLGSEFFDLLDKIRKFFRENRLERPPKRIDGETIRSAHIEAATSLAIEIGIALGLTLEDVESLINLTGSPISTLKLLVALANEAGKLSTLEQHQKIRLKEIPLQPAPDNRNRQRRSSATRTIVRKKSRNKNKSE
;
A
#
# COMPACT_ATOMS: atom_id res chain seq x y z
N MET A 1 -7.52 12.68 -8.28
CA MET A 1 -6.30 12.95 -9.05
C MET A 1 -5.19 12.99 -8.00
N ALA A 2 -4.33 11.98 -8.01
CA ALA A 2 -3.14 12.01 -7.18
C ALA A 2 -2.22 13.12 -7.70
N ASN A 3 -1.53 13.82 -6.80
CA ASN A 3 -0.58 14.84 -7.19
C ASN A 3 0.70 14.12 -7.64
N ASN A 4 1.01 14.14 -8.93
CA ASN A 4 2.24 13.53 -9.43
C ASN A 4 3.42 14.44 -9.15
N ILE A 5 4.50 13.84 -8.66
CA ILE A 5 5.75 14.54 -8.39
C ILE A 5 6.91 13.79 -9.03
N ASN A 6 7.97 14.53 -9.32
CA ASN A 6 9.27 13.93 -9.54
C ASN A 6 9.93 13.69 -8.17
N TYR A 7 10.42 12.49 -7.97
CA TYR A 7 11.09 12.06 -6.76
C TYR A 7 12.48 11.55 -7.10
N GLU A 8 13.45 12.09 -6.40
CA GLU A 8 14.85 11.75 -6.57
C GLU A 8 15.32 10.86 -5.43
N LEU A 9 16.12 9.86 -5.75
CA LEU A 9 16.89 9.09 -4.78
C LEU A 9 18.34 9.03 -5.20
N ASP A 10 19.22 9.06 -4.20
CA ASP A 10 20.65 8.96 -4.44
C ASP A 10 21.04 7.48 -4.51
N VAL A 11 21.90 7.15 -5.47
CA VAL A 11 22.40 5.80 -5.72
C VAL A 11 23.91 5.78 -5.51
N ASP A 12 24.41 4.76 -4.83
CA ASP A 12 25.84 4.57 -4.68
C ASP A 12 26.47 3.93 -5.93
N GLY A 13 27.74 4.26 -6.19
CA GLY A 13 28.48 3.79 -7.37
C GLY A 13 28.85 2.31 -7.34
N SER A 14 28.52 1.57 -6.28
CA SER A 14 28.82 0.16 -6.13
C SER A 14 27.74 -0.79 -6.69
N TRP A 15 26.75 -0.28 -7.43
CA TRP A 15 25.69 -1.11 -8.00
C TRP A 15 26.19 -2.01 -9.11
N ASP A 16 25.87 -3.30 -9.02
CA ASP A 16 25.90 -4.21 -10.15
C ASP A 16 24.53 -4.30 -10.86
N ILE A 17 24.45 -5.17 -11.87
CA ILE A 17 23.22 -5.35 -12.65
C ILE A 17 22.11 -5.99 -11.81
N ASP A 18 22.47 -6.81 -10.82
CA ASP A 18 21.53 -7.50 -9.96
C ASP A 18 20.91 -6.51 -8.97
N ASP A 19 21.71 -5.59 -8.43
CA ASP A 19 21.24 -4.48 -7.58
C ASP A 19 20.17 -3.64 -8.31
N LEU A 20 20.39 -3.27 -9.57
CA LEU A 20 19.41 -2.51 -10.36
C LEU A 20 18.11 -3.30 -10.59
N SER A 21 18.22 -4.59 -10.89
CA SER A 21 17.06 -5.47 -11.08
C SER A 21 16.27 -5.62 -9.78
N ASN A 22 16.96 -5.93 -8.68
CA ASN A 22 16.38 -6.13 -7.35
C ASN A 22 15.71 -4.86 -6.85
N PHE A 23 16.37 -3.71 -7.00
CA PHE A 23 15.80 -2.41 -6.64
C PHE A 23 14.55 -2.12 -7.48
N SER A 24 14.61 -2.28 -8.80
CA SER A 24 13.48 -1.99 -9.69
C SER A 24 12.26 -2.85 -9.37
N GLU A 25 12.48 -4.13 -9.06
CA GLU A 25 11.43 -5.05 -8.65
C GLU A 25 10.84 -4.67 -7.30
N ALA A 26 11.67 -4.53 -6.26
CA ALA A 26 11.23 -4.17 -4.92
C ALA A 26 10.50 -2.82 -4.94
N PHE A 27 11.07 -1.80 -5.59
CA PHE A 27 10.48 -0.47 -5.63
C PHE A 27 9.13 -0.47 -6.35
N LYS A 28 8.98 -1.22 -7.45
CA LYS A 28 7.71 -1.40 -8.16
C LYS A 28 6.66 -2.09 -7.29
N GLU A 29 7.03 -3.16 -6.59
CA GLU A 29 6.12 -3.93 -5.73
C GLU A 29 5.67 -3.11 -4.53
N THR A 30 6.61 -2.46 -3.84
CA THR A 30 6.34 -1.57 -2.72
C THR A 30 5.45 -0.40 -3.16
N TYR A 31 5.75 0.22 -4.31
CA TYR A 31 4.90 1.27 -4.88
C TYR A 31 3.47 0.82 -5.13
N ALA A 32 3.28 -0.40 -5.65
CA ALA A 32 1.96 -0.95 -5.90
C ALA A 32 1.12 -1.02 -4.63
N TYR A 33 1.68 -1.57 -3.54
CA TYR A 33 0.98 -1.61 -2.27
C TYR A 33 0.65 -0.22 -1.74
N PHE A 34 1.66 0.66 -1.66
CA PHE A 34 1.48 2.00 -1.07
C PHE A 34 0.52 2.90 -1.86
N TYR A 35 0.42 2.71 -3.18
CA TYR A 35 -0.57 3.42 -3.98
C TYR A 35 -2.01 3.09 -3.55
N TRP A 36 -2.31 1.80 -3.36
CA TRP A 36 -3.69 1.35 -3.10
C TRP A 36 -4.15 1.52 -1.66
N ILE A 37 -3.23 1.56 -0.70
CA ILE A 37 -3.60 1.75 0.71
C ILE A 37 -3.88 3.21 1.07
N HIS A 38 -3.41 4.16 0.26
CA HIS A 38 -3.53 5.57 0.59
C HIS A 38 -5.02 6.01 0.51
N PRO A 39 -5.58 6.67 1.54
CA PRO A 39 -7.03 6.97 1.60
C PRO A 39 -7.55 7.85 0.46
N SER A 40 -6.68 8.64 -0.17
CA SER A 40 -7.08 9.51 -1.29
C SER A 40 -7.23 8.78 -2.62
N THR A 41 -6.79 7.51 -2.69
CA THR A 41 -6.85 6.66 -3.87
C THR A 41 -8.26 6.14 -4.07
N PHE A 42 -8.78 6.30 -5.29
CA PHE A 42 -10.08 5.73 -5.64
C PHE A 42 -9.92 4.23 -5.90
N VAL A 43 -10.61 3.40 -5.11
CA VAL A 43 -10.63 1.95 -5.28
C VAL A 43 -11.97 1.54 -5.89
N ASP A 44 -11.93 0.97 -7.09
CA ASP A 44 -13.11 0.42 -7.74
C ASP A 44 -13.57 -0.90 -7.09
N ASP A 45 -14.80 -1.33 -7.39
CA ASP A 45 -15.38 -2.53 -6.80
C ASP A 45 -14.58 -3.80 -7.15
N ALA A 46 -13.99 -3.83 -8.35
CA ALA A 46 -13.16 -4.94 -8.81
C ALA A 46 -11.89 -5.10 -7.97
N THR A 47 -11.20 -3.98 -7.68
CA THR A 47 -9.98 -3.96 -6.86
C THR A 47 -10.31 -4.21 -5.40
N ARG A 48 -11.39 -3.60 -4.87
CA ARG A 48 -11.88 -3.89 -3.51
C ARG A 48 -12.20 -5.39 -3.34
N SER A 49 -12.93 -5.97 -4.27
CA SER A 49 -13.25 -7.41 -4.25
C SER A 49 -12.00 -8.30 -4.33
N ARG A 50 -10.91 -7.83 -4.94
CA ARG A 50 -9.61 -8.53 -4.90
C ARG A 50 -9.00 -8.46 -3.51
N PHE A 51 -8.87 -7.27 -2.92
CA PHE A 51 -8.39 -7.12 -1.54
C PHE A 51 -9.17 -8.01 -0.57
N GLN A 52 -10.50 -8.04 -0.68
CA GLN A 52 -11.35 -8.87 0.18
C GLN A 52 -11.17 -10.37 -0.03
N ARG A 53 -10.95 -10.84 -1.26
CA ARG A 53 -10.78 -12.28 -1.54
C ARG A 53 -9.38 -12.79 -1.22
N TYR A 54 -8.38 -11.94 -1.44
CA TYR A 54 -6.97 -12.31 -1.46
C TYR A 54 -6.44 -12.82 -0.12
N PHE A 55 -6.96 -12.30 1.00
CA PHE A 55 -6.46 -12.67 2.33
C PHE A 55 -7.13 -13.90 2.96
N TRP A 56 -8.24 -14.37 2.37
CA TRP A 56 -8.89 -15.65 2.69
C TRP A 56 -8.42 -16.78 1.79
N SER A 57 -7.93 -16.47 0.59
CA SER A 57 -7.20 -17.45 -0.20
C SER A 57 -5.84 -17.67 0.47
N ALA A 58 -5.53 -18.92 0.83
CA ALA A 58 -4.17 -19.34 1.14
C ALA A 58 -3.18 -19.09 -0.02
N ASP A 59 -3.71 -18.70 -1.19
CA ASP A 59 -3.01 -18.37 -2.41
C ASP A 59 -2.60 -16.91 -2.42
N PHE A 60 -1.27 -16.75 -2.44
CA PHE A 60 -0.50 -15.57 -2.75
C PHE A 60 -0.71 -14.42 -1.74
N VAL A 61 0.36 -14.00 -1.07
CA VAL A 61 0.61 -12.62 -0.62
C VAL A 61 2.05 -12.41 -1.05
N GLY A 62 2.26 -11.92 -2.27
CA GLY A 62 3.58 -11.88 -2.89
C GLY A 62 3.57 -11.23 -4.27
N LYS A 63 4.70 -11.37 -4.98
CA LYS A 63 5.02 -10.75 -6.27
C LYS A 63 3.86 -10.67 -7.26
N GLN A 64 3.13 -11.76 -7.49
CA GLN A 64 2.06 -11.81 -8.50
C GLN A 64 0.92 -10.82 -8.23
N PHE A 65 0.56 -10.60 -6.97
CA PHE A 65 -0.49 -9.64 -6.61
C PHE A 65 0.00 -8.21 -6.61
N ALA A 66 1.22 -7.97 -6.13
CA ALA A 66 1.85 -6.67 -6.26
C ALA A 66 1.90 -6.26 -7.75
N GLN A 67 2.22 -7.20 -8.65
CA GLN A 67 2.18 -6.99 -10.08
C GLN A 67 0.76 -6.72 -10.62
N ASP A 68 -0.25 -7.52 -10.27
CA ASP A 68 -1.65 -7.28 -10.69
C ASP A 68 -2.14 -5.91 -10.20
N LEU A 69 -1.85 -5.56 -8.95
CA LEU A 69 -2.14 -4.25 -8.38
C LEU A 69 -1.43 -3.13 -9.14
N TYR A 70 -0.15 -3.31 -9.48
CA TYR A 70 0.62 -2.30 -10.22
C TYR A 70 0.02 -2.00 -11.60
N TYR A 71 -0.37 -3.03 -12.35
CA TYR A 71 -0.94 -2.85 -13.70
C TYR A 71 -2.35 -2.25 -13.68
N ARG A 72 -3.02 -2.23 -12.53
CA ARG A 72 -4.31 -1.56 -12.33
C ARG A 72 -4.18 -0.08 -11.97
N ILE A 73 -2.98 0.38 -11.59
CA ILE A 73 -2.75 1.79 -11.30
C ILE A 73 -3.04 2.59 -12.59
N PRO A 74 -3.87 3.67 -12.51
CA PRO A 74 -4.08 4.59 -13.62
C PRO A 74 -2.76 5.01 -14.24
N ILE A 75 -2.71 5.08 -15.58
CA ILE A 75 -1.46 5.34 -16.32
C ILE A 75 -0.79 6.63 -15.84
N ASP A 76 -1.59 7.66 -15.57
CA ASP A 76 -1.09 8.95 -15.08
C ASP A 76 -0.36 8.80 -13.75
N ASP A 77 -0.90 7.99 -12.84
CA ASP A 77 -0.36 7.76 -11.49
C ASP A 77 0.67 6.62 -11.45
N ARG A 78 0.95 5.95 -12.57
CA ARG A 78 1.89 4.83 -12.59
C ARG A 78 3.33 5.34 -12.46
N LEU A 79 4.14 4.57 -11.74
CA LEU A 79 5.56 4.87 -11.59
C LEU A 79 6.25 4.90 -12.97
N ARG A 80 6.92 6.01 -13.27
CA ARG A 80 7.69 6.23 -14.51
C ARG A 80 9.12 6.58 -14.15
N LEU A 81 10.07 5.97 -14.84
CA LEU A 81 11.47 6.35 -14.77
C LEU A 81 11.67 7.62 -15.59
N VAL A 82 12.15 8.70 -14.96
CA VAL A 82 12.41 9.99 -15.61
C VAL A 82 13.86 10.08 -16.03
N ARG A 83 14.79 9.76 -15.13
CA ARG A 83 16.22 9.87 -15.38
C ARG A 83 17.00 8.85 -14.54
N ILE A 84 18.06 8.30 -15.11
CA ILE A 84 19.13 7.63 -14.38
C ILE A 84 20.41 8.35 -14.73
N GLN A 85 21.13 8.81 -13.72
CA GLN A 85 22.49 9.34 -13.85
C GLN A 85 23.41 8.48 -13.01
N TYR A 86 24.18 7.62 -13.68
CA TYR A 86 25.18 6.81 -13.00
C TYR A 86 26.44 7.64 -12.76
N ALA A 87 26.72 7.92 -11.50
CA ALA A 87 27.91 8.57 -10.97
C ALA A 87 28.07 8.08 -9.52
N SER A 88 29.15 8.45 -8.82
CA SER A 88 29.27 8.17 -7.38
C SER A 88 29.40 9.51 -6.63
N PRO A 89 28.34 10.00 -5.96
CA PRO A 89 26.96 9.47 -5.94
C PRO A 89 26.20 9.73 -7.24
N GLY A 90 25.34 8.78 -7.60
CA GLY A 90 24.45 8.81 -8.76
C GLY A 90 23.03 9.19 -8.36
N LEU A 91 22.13 9.27 -9.33
CA LEU A 91 20.75 9.69 -9.15
C LEU A 91 19.80 8.81 -9.94
N ILE A 92 18.69 8.41 -9.33
CA ILE A 92 17.52 7.94 -10.05
C ILE A 92 16.35 8.88 -9.75
N GLU A 93 15.68 9.33 -10.81
CA GLU A 93 14.50 10.18 -10.75
C GLU A 93 13.28 9.41 -11.25
N PHE A 94 12.22 9.41 -10.45
CA PHE A 94 10.93 8.78 -10.74
C PHE A 94 9.81 9.81 -10.78
N ALA A 95 8.81 9.58 -11.61
CA ALA A 95 7.53 10.28 -11.54
C ALA A 95 6.43 9.32 -11.08
N GLY A 96 5.58 9.75 -10.16
CA GLY A 96 4.45 8.97 -9.67
C GLY A 96 3.64 9.72 -8.61
N SER A 97 2.69 9.00 -8.00
CA SER A 97 1.85 9.48 -6.91
C SER A 97 2.70 9.93 -5.72
N ALA A 98 2.64 11.22 -5.39
CA ALA A 98 3.35 11.79 -4.25
C ALA A 98 3.02 11.08 -2.94
N ALA A 99 1.76 10.72 -2.76
CA ALA A 99 1.27 10.01 -1.59
C ALA A 99 1.93 8.64 -1.42
N ALA A 100 2.00 7.86 -2.50
CA ALA A 100 2.63 6.55 -2.48
C ALA A 100 4.13 6.68 -2.19
N LEU A 101 4.83 7.58 -2.90
CA LEU A 101 6.26 7.81 -2.74
C LEU A 101 6.61 8.29 -1.31
N ALA A 102 5.78 9.15 -0.73
CA ALA A 102 5.97 9.63 0.64
C ALA A 102 5.83 8.51 1.66
N LEU A 103 4.84 7.63 1.50
CA LEU A 103 4.68 6.46 2.37
C LEU A 103 5.83 5.46 2.22
N ILE A 104 6.36 5.26 1.00
CA ILE A 104 7.55 4.42 0.78
C ILE A 104 8.75 4.99 1.54
N ALA A 105 9.03 6.29 1.36
CA ALA A 105 10.15 6.95 2.02
C ALA A 105 10.01 6.91 3.56
N HIS A 106 8.80 7.16 4.08
CA HIS A 106 8.54 7.12 5.51
C HIS A 106 8.67 5.72 6.09
N SER A 107 8.02 4.72 5.49
CA SER A 107 8.07 3.34 5.95
C SER A 107 9.48 2.76 5.93
N THR A 108 10.23 2.96 4.85
CA THR A 108 11.62 2.49 4.72
C THR A 108 12.51 3.06 5.84
N ARG A 109 12.34 4.34 6.16
CA ARG A 109 13.07 4.97 7.28
C ARG A 109 12.60 4.49 8.64
N ALA A 110 11.30 4.22 8.79
CA ALA A 110 10.76 3.68 10.03
C ALA A 110 11.38 2.30 10.33
N PHE A 111 11.59 1.47 9.30
CA PHE A 111 12.35 0.22 9.43
C PHE A 111 13.78 0.45 9.94
N VAL A 112 14.52 1.38 9.33
CA VAL A 112 15.90 1.71 9.76
C VAL A 112 15.93 2.23 11.19
N LYS A 113 14.95 3.06 11.57
CA LYS A 113 14.86 3.69 12.89
C LYS A 113 14.44 2.73 14.00
N LEU A 114 13.43 1.90 13.76
CA LEU A 114 12.86 0.97 14.75
C LEU A 114 13.75 -0.27 14.93
N GLY A 115 14.54 -0.66 13.92
CA GLY A 115 15.54 -1.71 14.05
C GLY A 115 14.95 -3.02 14.59
N SER A 116 15.49 -3.52 15.70
CA SER A 116 15.06 -4.78 16.34
C SER A 116 13.59 -4.76 16.80
N GLU A 117 13.08 -3.61 17.25
CA GLU A 117 11.69 -3.50 17.73
C GLU A 117 10.67 -3.83 16.62
N PHE A 118 11.01 -3.48 15.38
CA PHE A 118 10.17 -3.83 14.23
C PHE A 118 10.14 -5.33 13.98
N PHE A 119 11.30 -6.01 14.12
CA PHE A 119 11.38 -7.46 13.97
C PHE A 119 10.64 -8.19 15.09
N ASP A 120 10.74 -7.71 16.32
CA ASP A 120 10.00 -8.26 17.47
C ASP A 120 8.49 -8.15 17.26
N LEU A 121 8.02 -7.02 16.71
CA LEU A 121 6.62 -6.83 16.34
C LEU A 121 6.17 -7.80 15.23
N LEU A 122 6.99 -7.98 14.18
CA LEU A 122 6.69 -8.96 13.13
C LEU A 122 6.63 -10.39 13.70
N ASP A 123 7.52 -10.75 14.62
CA ASP A 123 7.54 -12.07 15.25
C ASP A 123 6.35 -12.28 16.18
N LYS A 124 5.93 -11.24 16.93
CA LYS A 124 4.67 -11.22 17.68
C LYS A 124 3.46 -11.48 16.77
N ILE A 125 3.41 -10.83 15.61
CA ILE A 125 2.33 -11.02 14.63
C ILE A 125 2.36 -12.43 14.03
N ARG A 126 3.54 -12.95 13.67
CA ARG A 126 3.68 -14.33 13.17
C ARG A 126 3.26 -15.34 14.22
N LYS A 127 3.63 -15.14 15.50
CA LYS A 127 3.20 -15.97 16.62
C LYS A 127 1.68 -15.95 16.77
N PHE A 128 1.05 -14.78 16.69
CA PHE A 128 -0.40 -14.65 16.66
C PHE A 128 -1.03 -15.47 15.52
N PHE A 129 -0.52 -15.37 14.29
CA PHE A 129 -1.05 -16.16 13.17
C PHE A 129 -0.89 -17.67 13.38
N ARG A 130 0.25 -18.14 13.91
CA ARG A 130 0.50 -19.57 14.20
C ARG A 130 -0.42 -20.11 15.28
N GLU A 131 -0.47 -19.46 16.43
CA GLU A 131 -1.24 -19.92 17.61
C GLU A 131 -2.73 -20.00 17.31
N ASN A 132 -3.23 -19.11 16.44
CA ASN A 132 -4.64 -19.05 16.07
C ASN A 132 -4.96 -19.80 14.77
N ARG A 133 -3.99 -20.48 14.13
CA ARG A 133 -4.14 -21.20 12.86
C ARG A 133 -4.67 -20.32 11.71
N LEU A 134 -4.26 -19.06 11.70
CA LEU A 134 -4.71 -18.03 10.75
C LEU A 134 -3.74 -17.80 9.58
N GLU A 135 -2.60 -18.51 9.54
CA GLU A 135 -1.64 -18.43 8.42
C GLU A 135 -2.28 -18.86 7.11
N ARG A 136 -3.01 -19.98 7.12
CA ARG A 136 -3.75 -20.54 5.99
C ARG A 136 -5.19 -20.85 6.40
N PRO A 137 -6.08 -19.84 6.46
CA PRO A 137 -7.47 -20.09 6.77
C PRO A 137 -8.04 -21.06 5.71
N PRO A 138 -8.79 -22.12 6.10
CA PRO A 138 -9.46 -22.97 5.13
C PRO A 138 -10.40 -22.12 4.24
N LYS A 139 -10.56 -22.52 2.97
CA LYS A 139 -11.30 -21.76 1.92
C LYS A 139 -12.72 -21.33 2.32
N ARG A 140 -13.29 -21.94 3.36
CA ARG A 140 -14.47 -21.48 4.08
C ARG A 140 -14.16 -21.56 5.57
N ILE A 141 -13.93 -20.40 6.18
CA ILE A 141 -14.15 -20.26 7.61
C ILE A 141 -15.54 -19.65 7.73
N ASP A 142 -16.49 -20.42 8.26
CA ASP A 142 -17.79 -19.88 8.63
C ASP A 142 -17.57 -18.87 9.75
N GLY A 143 -18.24 -17.71 9.68
CA GLY A 143 -18.00 -16.55 10.56
C GLY A 143 -18.07 -16.84 12.06
N GLU A 144 -18.65 -17.98 12.47
CA GLU A 144 -18.66 -18.48 13.85
C GLU A 144 -17.30 -18.99 14.36
N THR A 145 -16.36 -19.32 13.46
CA THR A 145 -15.06 -19.89 13.85
C THR A 145 -14.06 -18.83 14.35
N ILE A 146 -14.25 -17.56 13.96
CA ILE A 146 -13.35 -16.46 14.34
C ILE A 146 -13.92 -15.78 15.57
N ARG A 147 -13.30 -16.05 16.72
CA ARG A 147 -13.69 -15.48 18.01
C ARG A 147 -13.51 -13.96 17.99
N SER A 148 -14.41 -13.24 18.66
CA SER A 148 -14.32 -11.78 18.85
C SER A 148 -12.95 -11.35 19.40
N ALA A 149 -12.38 -12.12 20.34
CA ALA A 149 -11.05 -11.90 20.87
C ALA A 149 -9.94 -11.90 19.80
N HIS A 150 -10.06 -12.71 18.73
CA HIS A 150 -9.09 -12.71 17.63
C HIS A 150 -9.24 -11.45 16.77
N ILE A 151 -10.46 -10.93 16.62
CA ILE A 151 -10.72 -9.68 15.89
C ILE A 151 -10.14 -8.49 16.64
N GLU A 152 -10.31 -8.43 17.96
CA GLU A 152 -9.73 -7.38 18.81
C GLU A 152 -8.20 -7.42 18.78
N ALA A 153 -7.60 -8.60 18.98
CA ALA A 153 -6.16 -8.79 18.91
C ALA A 153 -5.59 -8.42 17.53
N ALA A 154 -6.25 -8.86 16.44
CA ALA A 154 -5.83 -8.50 15.08
C ALA A 154 -5.95 -7.00 14.81
N THR A 155 -7.00 -6.35 15.32
CA THR A 155 -7.17 -4.89 15.23
C THR A 155 -6.03 -4.16 15.94
N SER A 156 -5.74 -4.56 17.18
CA SER A 156 -4.65 -3.96 17.95
C SER A 156 -3.30 -4.13 17.26
N LEU A 157 -2.98 -5.33 16.77
CA LEU A 157 -1.75 -5.59 16.02
C LEU A 157 -1.69 -4.83 14.69
N ALA A 158 -2.82 -4.70 13.98
CA ALA A 158 -2.90 -3.94 12.74
C ALA A 158 -2.64 -2.45 12.95
N ILE A 159 -3.13 -1.89 14.05
CA ILE A 159 -2.84 -0.51 14.45
C ILE A 159 -1.36 -0.36 14.80
N GLU A 160 -0.81 -1.27 15.61
CA GLU A 160 0.59 -1.24 16.05
C GLU A 160 1.56 -1.25 14.86
N ILE A 161 1.40 -2.20 13.92
CA ILE A 161 2.24 -2.26 12.71
C ILE A 161 1.92 -1.14 11.71
N GLY A 162 0.67 -0.71 11.61
CA GLY A 162 0.30 0.42 10.75
C GLY A 162 1.02 1.69 11.17
N ILE A 163 0.99 2.01 12.46
CA ILE A 163 1.71 3.17 13.02
C ILE A 163 3.21 3.03 12.83
N ALA A 164 3.76 1.83 13.06
CA ALA A 164 5.18 1.56 12.81
C ALA A 164 5.59 1.78 11.34
N LEU A 165 4.66 1.61 10.39
CA LEU A 165 4.85 1.86 8.96
C LEU A 165 4.58 3.32 8.54
N GLY A 166 4.19 4.19 9.48
CA GLY A 166 3.86 5.59 9.21
C GLY A 166 2.40 5.87 8.87
N LEU A 167 1.51 4.89 9.08
CA LEU A 167 0.08 5.07 8.88
C LEU A 167 -0.57 5.67 10.12
N THR A 168 -1.59 6.47 9.92
CA THR A 168 -2.47 6.96 10.98
C THR A 168 -3.51 5.90 11.37
N LEU A 169 -4.20 6.11 12.50
CA LEU A 169 -5.32 5.26 12.88
C LEU A 169 -6.42 5.24 11.80
N GLU A 170 -6.73 6.39 11.20
CA GLU A 170 -7.73 6.53 10.14
C GLU A 170 -7.33 5.74 8.88
N ASP A 171 -6.03 5.70 8.54
CA ASP A 171 -5.51 4.88 7.45
C ASP A 171 -5.75 3.39 7.73
N VAL A 172 -5.45 2.93 8.95
CA VAL A 172 -5.65 1.51 9.34
C VAL A 172 -7.13 1.14 9.33
N GLU A 173 -8.01 2.00 9.85
CA GLU A 173 -9.47 1.79 9.79
C GLU A 173 -9.97 1.74 8.34
N SER A 174 -9.48 2.63 7.49
CA SER A 174 -9.77 2.63 6.05
C SER A 174 -9.32 1.32 5.40
N LEU A 175 -8.19 0.76 5.82
CA LEU A 175 -7.70 -0.53 5.33
C LEU A 175 -8.56 -1.70 5.82
N ILE A 176 -9.02 -1.69 7.07
CA ILE A 176 -9.97 -2.69 7.57
C ILE A 176 -11.25 -2.69 6.72
N ASN A 177 -11.74 -1.51 6.35
CA ASN A 177 -12.89 -1.38 5.46
C ASN A 177 -12.59 -1.84 4.01
N LEU A 178 -11.37 -1.63 3.54
CA LEU A 178 -10.93 -2.07 2.21
C LEU A 178 -10.81 -3.59 2.12
N THR A 179 -10.14 -4.23 3.09
CA THR A 179 -9.89 -5.67 3.11
C THR A 179 -11.08 -6.48 3.66
N GLY A 180 -12.00 -5.82 4.37
CA GLY A 180 -13.19 -6.43 4.96
C GLY A 180 -12.98 -7.13 6.30
N SER A 181 -11.76 -7.20 6.83
CA SER A 181 -11.52 -7.69 8.20
C SER A 181 -10.16 -7.26 8.78
N PRO A 182 -10.05 -7.09 10.11
CA PRO A 182 -8.76 -6.78 10.75
C PRO A 182 -7.67 -7.82 10.51
N ILE A 183 -8.03 -9.12 10.43
CA ILE A 183 -7.08 -10.20 10.13
C ILE A 183 -6.50 -10.04 8.72
N SER A 184 -7.35 -9.70 7.74
CA SER A 184 -6.91 -9.46 6.37
C SER A 184 -6.04 -8.22 6.25
N THR A 185 -6.40 -7.13 6.95
CA THR A 185 -5.56 -5.94 7.06
C THR A 185 -4.21 -6.24 7.70
N LEU A 186 -4.18 -7.02 8.77
CA LEU A 186 -2.92 -7.41 9.41
C LEU A 186 -2.01 -8.18 8.45
N LYS A 187 -2.55 -9.09 7.63
CA LYS A 187 -1.79 -9.78 6.59
C LYS A 187 -1.27 -8.82 5.51
N LEU A 188 -2.09 -7.87 5.07
CA LEU A 188 -1.69 -6.84 4.10
C LEU A 188 -0.52 -6.00 4.64
N LEU A 189 -0.61 -5.57 5.90
CA LEU A 189 0.42 -4.74 6.52
C LEU A 189 1.72 -5.52 6.72
N VAL A 190 1.66 -6.82 7.04
CA VAL A 190 2.85 -7.69 7.05
C VAL A 190 3.47 -7.81 5.65
N ALA A 191 2.65 -7.94 4.61
CA ALA A 191 3.15 -7.98 3.23
C ALA A 191 3.90 -6.69 2.88
N LEU A 192 3.26 -5.55 3.15
CA LEU A 192 3.81 -4.23 2.92
C LEU A 192 5.09 -4.01 3.73
N ALA A 193 5.12 -4.47 4.99
CA ALA A 193 6.31 -4.46 5.82
C ALA A 193 7.44 -5.25 5.17
N ASN A 194 7.20 -6.47 4.69
CA ASN A 194 8.24 -7.25 4.01
C ASN A 194 8.77 -6.52 2.76
N GLU A 195 7.90 -5.87 1.98
CA GLU A 195 8.29 -5.10 0.78
C GLU A 195 9.09 -3.83 1.12
N ALA A 196 8.67 -3.06 2.13
CA ALA A 196 9.45 -1.94 2.64
C ALA A 196 10.80 -2.39 3.24
N GLY A 197 10.84 -3.57 3.86
CA GLY A 197 12.04 -4.20 4.37
C GLY A 197 13.10 -4.46 3.29
N LYS A 198 12.69 -4.88 2.08
CA LYS A 198 13.62 -5.04 0.94
C LYS A 198 14.33 -3.73 0.60
N LEU A 199 13.60 -2.61 0.59
CA LEU A 199 14.20 -1.29 0.35
C LEU A 199 15.07 -0.84 1.53
N SER A 200 14.68 -1.16 2.76
CA SER A 200 15.46 -0.83 3.94
C SER A 200 16.81 -1.54 3.95
N THR A 201 16.87 -2.80 3.51
CA THR A 201 18.14 -3.52 3.35
C THR A 201 19.08 -2.81 2.36
N LEU A 202 18.55 -2.31 1.24
CA LEU A 202 19.35 -1.53 0.28
C LEU A 202 19.85 -0.21 0.90
N GLU A 203 19.02 0.47 1.69
CA GLU A 203 19.42 1.70 2.38
C GLU A 203 20.48 1.44 3.47
N GLN A 204 20.34 0.37 4.25
CA GLN A 204 21.32 -0.05 5.27
C GLN A 204 22.68 -0.41 4.66
N HIS A 205 22.69 -1.03 3.48
CA HIS A 205 23.91 -1.29 2.72
C HIS A 205 24.44 -0.07 1.97
N GLN A 206 23.88 1.13 2.20
CA GLN A 206 24.26 2.39 1.57
C GLN A 206 24.12 2.38 0.03
N LYS A 207 23.32 1.45 -0.52
CA LYS A 207 23.09 1.32 -1.96
C LYS A 207 22.11 2.37 -2.47
N ILE A 208 21.10 2.71 -1.68
CA ILE A 208 20.16 3.80 -1.94
C ILE A 208 20.12 4.77 -0.77
N ARG A 209 19.68 6.00 -1.06
CA ARG A 209 19.19 6.94 -0.05
C ARG A 209 17.90 7.59 -0.52
N LEU A 210 16.81 7.32 0.20
CA LEU A 210 15.49 7.89 -0.08
C LEU A 210 15.40 9.32 0.48
N LYS A 211 15.11 10.31 -0.36
CA LYS A 211 14.87 11.70 0.07
C LYS A 211 13.54 11.84 0.82
N GLU A 212 13.44 12.81 1.73
CA GLU A 212 12.18 13.07 2.44
C GLU A 212 11.13 13.65 1.51
N ILE A 213 9.92 13.11 1.60
CA ILE A 213 8.72 13.75 1.06
C ILE A 213 7.81 13.99 2.26
N PRO A 214 7.44 15.25 2.55
CA PRO A 214 6.45 15.52 3.58
C PRO A 214 5.16 14.74 3.28
N LEU A 215 4.68 13.97 4.25
CA LEU A 215 3.36 13.34 4.16
C LEU A 215 2.33 14.47 4.08
N GLN A 216 1.69 14.63 2.92
CA GLN A 216 0.60 15.60 2.80
C GLN A 216 -0.62 15.06 3.55
N PRO A 217 -1.31 15.88 4.36
CA PRO A 217 -2.54 15.44 5.02
C PRO A 217 -3.57 15.03 3.96
N ALA A 218 -4.35 13.99 4.27
CA ALA A 218 -5.40 13.52 3.38
C ALA A 218 -6.34 14.70 3.02
N PRO A 219 -6.67 14.91 1.73
CA PRO A 219 -7.59 15.97 1.35
C PRO A 219 -8.98 15.71 1.95
N ASP A 220 -9.60 16.74 2.54
CA ASP A 220 -10.93 16.66 3.16
C ASP A 220 -11.97 16.07 2.18
N ASN A 221 -12.31 14.79 2.41
CA ASN A 221 -13.10 13.97 1.50
C ASN A 221 -14.59 14.40 1.43
N ARG A 222 -15.03 15.35 2.27
CA ARG A 222 -16.41 15.87 2.28
C ARG A 222 -16.85 16.48 0.94
N ASN A 223 -15.92 17.00 0.14
CA ASN A 223 -16.24 17.60 -1.16
C ASN A 223 -16.29 16.60 -2.33
N ARG A 224 -15.70 15.39 -2.20
CA ARG A 224 -15.71 14.39 -3.28
C ARG A 224 -17.04 13.64 -3.39
N GLN A 225 -17.67 13.30 -2.25
CA GLN A 225 -19.00 12.67 -2.25
C GLN A 225 -20.12 13.60 -2.75
N ARG A 226 -19.99 14.92 -2.58
CA ARG A 226 -20.92 15.92 -3.12
C ARG A 226 -20.85 16.06 -4.63
N ARG A 227 -19.66 15.92 -5.23
CA ARG A 227 -19.49 15.99 -6.69
C ARG A 227 -20.00 14.73 -7.42
N SER A 228 -19.81 13.53 -6.86
CA SER A 228 -20.31 12.29 -7.47
C SER A 228 -21.85 12.17 -7.41
N SER A 229 -22.49 12.71 -6.36
CA SER A 229 -23.95 12.79 -6.24
C SER A 229 -24.57 13.90 -7.11
N ALA A 230 -23.87 15.01 -7.33
CA ALA A 230 -24.28 16.04 -8.29
C ALA A 230 -24.26 15.52 -9.75
N THR A 231 -23.22 14.78 -10.15
CA THR A 231 -23.12 14.23 -11.51
C THR A 231 -24.18 13.15 -11.78
N ARG A 232 -24.50 12.30 -10.78
CA ARG A 232 -25.61 11.33 -10.90
C ARG A 232 -26.98 12.02 -11.01
N THR A 233 -27.18 13.17 -10.37
CA THR A 233 -28.45 13.92 -10.45
C THR A 233 -28.63 14.63 -11.80
N ILE A 234 -27.54 15.14 -12.38
CA ILE A 234 -27.58 15.82 -13.68
C ILE A 234 -27.83 14.83 -14.83
N VAL A 235 -27.20 13.65 -14.79
CA VAL A 235 -27.41 12.61 -15.82
C VAL A 235 -28.84 12.07 -15.78
N ARG A 236 -29.44 11.90 -14.58
CA ARG A 236 -30.83 11.45 -14.43
C ARG A 236 -31.88 12.49 -14.87
N LYS A 237 -31.59 13.79 -14.76
CA LYS A 237 -32.47 14.85 -15.28
C LYS A 237 -32.41 14.96 -16.80
N LYS A 238 -31.23 14.77 -17.42
CA LYS A 238 -31.08 14.80 -18.90
C LYS A 238 -31.76 13.61 -19.59
N SER A 239 -31.75 12.41 -18.99
CA SER A 239 -32.45 11.25 -19.58
C SER A 239 -33.98 11.34 -19.48
N ARG A 240 -34.52 12.02 -18.45
CA ARG A 240 -35.96 12.21 -18.28
C ARG A 240 -36.57 13.26 -19.22
N ASN A 241 -35.80 14.26 -19.66
CA ASN A 241 -36.28 15.28 -20.60
C ASN A 241 -36.20 14.85 -22.07
N LYS A 242 -35.50 13.77 -22.40
CA LYS A 242 -35.42 13.27 -23.78
C LYS A 242 -36.62 12.37 -24.17
N ASN A 243 -37.34 11.83 -23.19
CA ASN A 243 -38.51 10.95 -23.41
C ASN A 243 -39.87 11.68 -23.30
N LYS A 244 -39.88 13.02 -23.37
CA LYS A 244 -41.12 13.83 -23.37
C LYS A 244 -41.29 14.66 -24.65
N SER A 245 -40.51 14.35 -25.69
CA SER A 245 -40.42 15.11 -26.93
C SER A 245 -40.61 14.24 -28.17
N GLU A 246 -41.42 13.18 -28.06
CA GLU A 246 -41.93 12.36 -29.18
C GLU A 246 -43.43 12.18 -28.99
#